data_AF-A0A7C3M0H4-F1
#
_entry.id   AF-A0A7C3M0H4-F1
#
_cell.length_a   1.000
_cell.length_b   1.000
_cell.length_c   1.000
_cell.angle_alpha   90.00
_cell.angle_beta   90.00
_cell.angle_gamma   90.00
#
_symmetry.space_group_name_H-M   'P 1'
#
loop_
_entity.id
_entity.type
_entity.pdbx_description
1 polymer ?
#
loop_
_entity_poly.entity_id
_entity_poly.type
_entity_poly.pdbx_seq_one_letter_code
_entity_poly.pdbx_strand_id
1 'polypeptide(L)'
;MKVPLFTNNKYKILFVHIPKTGGTSIEKWLSKYFTMTFSSPIPPTAMKVCPQHLQIKDLQILLGDNTWDYAFSIVRNPYQRIESEYFYRMKSRKIQPDFSTWV
;
A
#
# COMPACT_ATOMS: atom_id res chain seq x y z
N MET A 1 2.19 3.69 -6.29
CA MET A 1 2.27 3.84 -4.82
C MET A 1 2.61 2.49 -4.23
N LYS A 2 3.84 2.35 -3.68
CA LYS A 2 4.80 1.23 -3.66
C LYS A 2 4.35 -0.06 -2.91
N VAL A 3 4.61 -1.30 -3.40
CA VAL A 3 4.67 -2.48 -2.50
C VAL A 3 6.04 -2.30 -1.93
N PRO A 4 6.19 -2.42 -0.63
CA PRO A 4 7.51 -2.48 -0.10
C PRO A 4 7.73 -3.83 0.57
N LEU A 5 8.35 -4.74 -0.19
CA LEU A 5 9.20 -5.72 0.47
C LEU A 5 10.44 -4.94 0.92
N PHE A 6 10.55 -4.73 2.22
CA PHE A 6 11.65 -4.02 2.85
C PHE A 6 12.73 -5.02 3.23
N THR A 7 13.91 -4.88 2.65
CA THR A 7 15.00 -5.82 2.84
C THR A 7 16.23 -5.11 3.37
N ASN A 8 16.90 -5.69 4.35
CA ASN A 8 18.27 -5.37 4.72
C ASN A 8 19.10 -6.66 4.83
N ASN A 9 20.35 -6.57 5.28
CA ASN A 9 21.25 -7.73 5.37
C ASN A 9 20.78 -8.82 6.34
N LYS A 10 19.81 -8.52 7.22
CA LYS A 10 19.37 -9.42 8.30
C LYS A 10 17.92 -9.86 8.19
N TYR A 11 17.05 -8.99 7.71
CA TYR A 11 15.60 -9.21 7.70
C TYR A 11 14.95 -8.75 6.40
N LYS A 12 13.92 -9.49 6.00
CA LYS A 12 12.97 -9.18 4.94
C LYS A 12 11.60 -8.98 5.57
N ILE A 13 11.06 -7.78 5.45
CA ILE A 13 9.79 -7.37 6.05
C ILE A 13 8.80 -7.07 4.94
N LEU A 14 7.67 -7.76 4.95
CA LEU A 14 6.53 -7.44 4.12
C LEU A 14 5.62 -6.43 4.85
N PHE A 15 5.50 -5.22 4.31
CA PHE A 15 4.49 -4.28 4.77
C PHE A 15 3.33 -4.21 3.78
N VAL A 16 2.17 -4.74 4.17
CA VAL A 16 0.95 -4.71 3.35
C VAL A 16 0.30 -3.34 3.51
N HIS A 17 0.52 -2.44 2.55
CA HIS A 17 0.03 -1.07 2.59
C HIS A 17 -1.45 -0.97 2.18
N ILE A 18 -2.33 -0.86 3.18
CA ILE A 18 -3.74 -0.55 2.97
C ILE A 18 -3.91 0.96 2.73
N PRO A 19 -4.56 1.42 1.65
CA PRO A 19 -4.74 2.84 1.41
C PRO A 19 -5.44 3.56 2.57
N LYS A 20 -4.95 4.77 2.87
CA LYS A 20 -5.51 5.73 3.85
C LYS A 20 -5.41 5.33 5.32
N THR A 21 -4.52 4.39 5.64
CA THR A 21 -4.21 3.99 7.03
C THR A 21 -2.91 4.59 7.57
N GLY A 22 -2.30 5.53 6.82
CA GLY A 22 -1.03 6.15 7.21
C GLY A 22 0.21 5.41 6.70
N GLY A 23 0.06 4.47 5.76
CA GLY A 23 1.17 3.66 5.27
C GLY A 23 2.33 4.45 4.66
N THR A 24 2.10 5.63 4.06
CA THR A 24 3.19 6.50 3.59
C THR A 24 4.15 6.92 4.71
N SER A 25 3.67 7.12 5.93
CA SER A 25 4.53 7.46 7.07
C SER A 25 5.42 6.27 7.48
N ILE A 26 4.84 5.07 7.48
CA ILE A 26 5.57 3.83 7.74
C ILE A 26 6.60 3.55 6.65
N GLU A 27 6.23 3.74 5.38
CA GLU A 27 7.15 3.56 4.26
C GLU A 27 8.37 4.46 4.40
N LYS A 28 8.15 5.75 4.71
CA LYS A 28 9.23 6.71 4.95
C LYS A 28 10.10 6.33 6.14
N TRP A 29 9.50 5.80 7.20
CA TRP A 29 10.24 5.36 8.39
C TRP A 29 11.08 4.10 8.11
N LEU A 30 10.49 3.06 7.51
CA LEU A 30 11.20 1.83 7.14
C LEU A 30 12.30 2.07 6.11
N SER A 31 12.08 2.97 5.14
CA SER A 31 13.10 3.31 4.14
C SER A 31 14.38 3.92 4.74
N LYS A 32 14.39 4.31 6.02
CA LYS A 32 15.61 4.75 6.72
C LYS A 32 16.54 3.59 7.10
N TYR A 33 15.99 2.38 7.24
CA TYR A 33 16.70 1.21 7.75
C TYR A 33 16.69 0.02 6.77
N PHE A 34 15.82 0.05 5.77
CA PHE A 34 15.60 -1.02 4.82
C PHE A 34 15.56 -0.49 3.39
N THR A 35 16.01 -1.31 2.44
CA THR A 35 15.84 -1.06 1.01
C THR A 35 14.47 -1.54 0.58
N MET A 36 13.71 -0.67 -0.08
CA MET A 36 12.37 -0.99 -0.58
C MET A 36 12.45 -1.60 -1.99
N THR A 37 11.99 -2.84 -2.15
CA THR A 37 11.88 -3.55 -3.43
C THR A 37 10.40 -3.69 -3.85
N PHE A 38 10.12 -3.94 -5.14
CA PHE A 38 8.76 -4.02 -5.74
C PHE A 38 7.96 -2.70 -5.79
N SER A 39 8.70 -1.61 -6.04
CA SER A 39 8.21 -0.24 -6.05
C SER A 39 8.13 0.31 -7.50
N SER A 40 7.01 0.12 -8.21
CA SER A 40 6.64 0.84 -9.45
C SER A 40 5.53 1.88 -9.23
N PRO A 41 5.67 3.16 -9.63
CA PRO A 41 4.59 4.15 -9.48
C PRO A 41 3.36 3.85 -10.34
N ILE A 42 3.52 3.09 -11.42
CA ILE A 42 2.51 2.79 -12.44
C ILE A 42 2.23 1.28 -12.44
N PRO A 43 0.96 0.83 -12.59
CA PRO A 43 0.68 -0.59 -12.75
C PRO A 43 1.36 -1.09 -14.04
N PRO A 44 2.15 -2.17 -13.98
CA PRO A 44 2.65 -2.82 -15.19
C PRO A 44 1.48 -3.16 -16.11
N THR A 45 1.69 -3.15 -17.43
CA THR A 45 0.64 -3.42 -18.43
C THR A 45 -0.12 -4.73 -18.19
N ALA A 46 0.53 -5.71 -17.54
CA ALA A 46 -0.04 -7.01 -17.19
C ALA A 46 -0.89 -7.03 -15.91
N MET A 47 -1.05 -5.93 -15.17
CA MET A 47 -1.73 -5.90 -13.87
C MET A 47 -2.80 -4.82 -13.77
N LYS A 48 -3.96 -5.15 -13.16
CA LYS A 48 -5.07 -4.20 -12.92
C LYS A 48 -4.77 -3.18 -11.83
N VAL A 49 -3.93 -3.56 -10.87
CA VAL A 49 -3.47 -2.71 -9.78
C VAL A 49 -1.95 -2.74 -9.78
N CYS A 50 -1.30 -1.70 -9.26
CA CYS A 50 0.12 -1.80 -9.01
C CYS A 50 0.36 -3.03 -8.11
N PRO A 51 1.51 -3.74 -8.23
CA PRO A 51 1.85 -4.91 -7.40
C PRO A 51 1.61 -4.70 -5.88
N GLN A 52 1.53 -3.42 -5.51
CA GLN A 52 1.54 -2.64 -4.27
C GLN A 52 0.27 -2.72 -3.46
N HIS A 53 -0.80 -3.11 -4.14
CA HIS A 53 -2.10 -3.34 -3.57
C HIS A 53 -2.53 -4.80 -3.73
N LEU A 54 -1.60 -5.68 -4.12
CA LEU A 54 -1.87 -7.10 -4.17
C LEU A 54 -2.15 -7.63 -2.77
N GLN A 55 -3.05 -8.59 -2.69
CA GLN A 55 -3.33 -9.26 -1.45
C GLN A 55 -2.15 -10.16 -1.07
N ILE A 56 -2.06 -10.50 0.21
CA ILE A 56 -0.98 -11.39 0.69
C ILE A 56 -0.94 -12.71 -0.08
N LYS A 57 -2.11 -13.24 -0.48
CA LYS A 57 -2.24 -14.46 -1.27
C LYS A 57 -1.59 -14.33 -2.65
N ASP A 58 -1.82 -13.21 -3.33
CA ASP A 58 -1.21 -12.94 -4.63
C ASP A 58 0.32 -12.80 -4.49
N LEU A 59 0.79 -12.16 -3.42
CA LEU A 59 2.21 -12.02 -3.14
C LEU A 59 2.89 -13.36 -2.83
N GLN A 60 2.23 -14.26 -2.11
CA GLN A 60 2.72 -15.62 -1.87
C GLN A 60 2.88 -16.39 -3.18
N ILE A 61 1.90 -16.29 -4.08
CA ILE A 61 1.98 -16.93 -5.40
C ILE A 61 3.14 -16.35 -6.23
N LEU A 62 3.32 -15.03 -6.22
CA LEU A 62 4.33 -14.35 -7.03
C LEU A 62 5.76 -14.50 -6.52
N LEU A 63 5.94 -14.53 -5.20
CA LEU A 63 7.27 -14.49 -4.56
C LEU A 63 7.68 -15.83 -3.93
N GLY A 64 6.76 -16.79 -3.87
CA GLY A 64 6.93 -18.07 -3.19
C GLY A 64 6.62 -18.01 -1.69
N ASP A 65 6.59 -19.17 -1.06
CA ASP A 65 6.49 -19.28 0.39
C ASP A 65 7.81 -18.86 1.07
N ASN A 66 7.73 -18.37 2.31
CA ASN A 66 8.88 -17.91 3.11
C ASN A 66 9.76 -16.80 2.48
N THR A 67 9.20 -15.95 1.62
CA THR A 67 9.98 -14.84 1.03
C THR A 67 10.41 -13.81 2.09
N TRP A 68 9.61 -13.60 3.14
CA TRP A 68 9.82 -12.61 4.19
C TRP A 68 9.88 -13.26 5.59
N ASP A 69 10.60 -12.64 6.51
CA ASP A 69 10.73 -13.06 7.91
C ASP A 69 9.57 -12.52 8.76
N TYR A 70 9.10 -11.31 8.44
CA TYR A 70 8.02 -10.65 9.16
C TYR A 70 7.01 -10.04 8.19
N ALA A 71 5.73 -10.06 8.55
CA ALA A 71 4.68 -9.36 7.80
C ALA A 71 3.78 -8.57 8.75
N PHE A 72 3.42 -7.35 8.35
CA PHE A 72 2.46 -6.56 9.09
C PHE A 72 1.66 -5.61 8.18
N SER A 73 0.58 -5.06 8.74
CA SER A 73 -0.21 -4.01 8.10
C SER A 73 -0.68 -3.01 9.18
N ILE A 74 -1.10 -1.83 8.73
CA ILE A 74 -1.76 -0.85 9.58
C ILE A 74 -3.18 -0.67 9.10
N VAL A 75 -4.11 -0.75 10.04
CA VAL A 75 -5.53 -0.52 9.84
C VAL A 75 -5.95 0.81 10.44
N ARG A 76 -7.07 1.35 9.96
CA ARG A 76 -7.71 2.57 10.49
C ARG A 76 -9.20 2.30 10.65
N ASN A 77 -9.85 2.98 11.57
CA ASN A 77 -11.32 2.97 11.67
C ASN A 77 -11.95 3.17 10.27
N PRO A 78 -12.92 2.32 9.87
CA PRO A 78 -13.41 2.28 8.51
C PRO A 78 -14.07 3.60 8.07
N TYR A 79 -14.81 4.26 8.97
CA TYR A 79 -15.47 5.54 8.67
C TYR A 79 -14.43 6.64 8.39
N GLN A 80 -13.43 6.75 9.25
CA GLN A 80 -12.34 7.72 9.07
C GLN A 80 -11.47 7.40 7.84
N ARG A 81 -11.35 6.12 7.48
CA ARG A 81 -10.62 5.69 6.27
C ARG A 81 -11.34 6.13 5.01
N ILE A 82 -12.66 5.92 4.95
CA ILE A 82 -13.51 6.31 3.81
C ILE A 82 -13.55 7.84 3.67
N GLU A 83 -13.71 8.57 4.77
CA GLU A 83 -13.62 10.04 4.79
C GLU A 83 -12.28 10.53 4.21
N SER A 84 -11.16 9.94 4.66
CA SER A 84 -9.84 10.30 4.14
C SER A 84 -9.66 9.98 2.65
N GLU A 85 -10.27 8.89 2.17
CA GLU A 85 -10.28 8.51 0.75
C GLU A 85 -11.07 9.52 -0.07
N TYR A 86 -12.26 9.91 0.38
CA TYR A 86 -13.10 10.93 -0.24
C TYR A 86 -12.31 12.21 -0.48
N PHE A 87 -11.77 12.82 0.58
CA PHE A 87 -11.00 14.06 0.47
C PHE A 87 -9.77 13.90 -0.43
N TYR A 88 -9.13 12.74 -0.42
CA TYR A 88 -7.99 12.48 -1.30
C TYR A 88 -8.38 12.45 -2.78
N ARG A 89 -9.50 11.83 -3.13
CA ARG A 89 -10.02 11.77 -4.50
C ARG A 89 -10.57 13.11 -4.98
N MET A 90 -11.13 13.91 -4.08
CA MET A 90 -11.69 15.22 -4.44
C MET A 90 -10.62 16.27 -4.75
N LYS A 91 -9.40 16.15 -4.20
CA LYS A 91 -8.28 17.07 -4.48
C LYS A 91 -7.95 17.25 -5.96
N SER A 92 -8.17 16.24 -6.79
CA SER A 92 -7.86 16.29 -8.23
C SER A 92 -9.10 16.50 -9.11
N ARG A 93 -10.30 16.63 -8.53
CA ARG A 93 -11.55 16.74 -9.28
C ARG A 93 -12.02 18.19 -9.37
N LYS A 94 -12.47 18.58 -10.58
CA LYS A 94 -13.11 19.89 -10.82
C LYS A 94 -14.51 19.99 -10.21
N ILE A 95 -15.25 18.88 -10.22
CA ILE A 95 -16.58 18.78 -9.61
C ILE A 95 -16.49 17.77 -8.47
N GLN A 96 -16.86 18.21 -7.28
CA GLN A 96 -16.79 17.41 -6.06
C GLN A 96 -18.22 17.07 -5.64
N PRO A 97 -18.70 15.84 -5.91
CA PRO A 97 -20.01 15.41 -5.41
C PRO A 97 -19.97 15.34 -3.88
N ASP A 98 -21.10 15.60 -3.22
CA ASP A 98 -21.25 15.42 -1.78
C ASP A 98 -20.88 14.00 -1.34
N PHE A 99 -20.41 13.87 -0.09
CA PHE A 99 -19.93 12.60 0.45
C PHE A 99 -20.95 11.46 0.31
N SER A 100 -22.23 11.74 0.57
CA SER A 100 -23.33 10.76 0.44
C SER A 100 -23.56 10.28 -0.99
N THR A 101 -23.24 11.11 -1.98
CA THR A 101 -23.38 10.78 -3.41
C THR A 101 -22.16 10.01 -3.94
N TRP A 102 -21.01 10.17 -3.28
CA TRP A 102 -19.76 9.52 -3.68
C TRP A 102 -19.61 8.09 -3.16
N VAL A 103 -20.13 7.81 -1.96
CA VAL A 103 -19.91 6.54 -1.25
C VAL A 103 -20.62 5.36 -1.88
#